data_AF-A0A9N9K967-F1
#
_entry.id   AF-A0A9N9K967-F1
#
_cell.length_a   1.000
_cell.length_b   1.000
_cell.length_c   1.000
_cell.angle_alpha   90.00
_cell.angle_beta   90.00
_cell.angle_gamma   90.00
#
_symmetry.space_group_name_H-M   'P 1'
#
loop_
_entity.id
_entity.type
_entity.pdbx_description
1 polymer ?
#
loop_
_entity_poly.entity_id
_entity_poly.type
_entity_poly.pdbx_seq_one_letter_code
_entity_poly.pdbx_strand_id
1 'polypeptide(L)' 'KVKAAFSQTGILILPWPAQSPDLNPIKNMWQEVERCLQNSPDKPTSIDDLEKKVIAAWYLIPHKFYCELVNSVVHR' A
#
# COMPACT_ATOMS: atom_id res chain seq x y z
N LYS A 1 -16.03 -10.87 -16.51
CA LYS A 1 -16.73 -11.04 -15.22
C LYS A 1 -16.30 -10.00 -14.16
N VAL A 2 -15.00 -9.70 -13.98
CA VAL A 2 -14.56 -8.69 -12.99
C VAL A 2 -14.78 -7.23 -13.43
N LYS A 3 -14.44 -6.85 -14.67
CA LYS A 3 -14.65 -5.47 -15.18
C LYS A 3 -16.12 -5.03 -15.16
N ALA A 4 -17.03 -5.94 -15.50
CA ALA A 4 -18.47 -5.69 -15.47
C ALA A 4 -18.99 -5.46 -14.05
N ALA A 5 -18.39 -6.10 -13.04
CA ALA A 5 -18.75 -5.88 -11.64
C ALA A 5 -18.35 -4.48 -11.15
N PHE A 6 -17.19 -3.97 -11.56
CA PHE A 6 -16.76 -2.60 -11.20
C PHE A 6 -17.67 -1.52 -11.81
N SER A 7 -18.15 -1.73 -13.04
CA SER A 7 -19.11 -0.80 -13.66
C SER A 7 -20.46 -0.80 -12.93
N GLN A 8 -20.92 -1.94 -12.44
CA GLN A 8 -22.18 -2.05 -11.69
C GLN A 8 -22.10 -1.40 -10.30
N THR A 9 -20.92 -1.33 -9.69
CA THR A 9 -20.69 -0.70 -8.38
C THR A 9 -20.25 0.76 -8.46
N GLY A 10 -20.17 1.35 -9.67
CA GLY A 10 -19.74 2.73 -9.87
C GLY A 10 -18.24 2.96 -9.64
N ILE A 11 -17.44 1.89 -9.60
CA ILE A 11 -15.98 1.98 -9.43
C ILE A 11 -15.35 2.33 -10.78
N LEU A 12 -14.68 3.48 -10.83
CA LEU A 12 -13.91 3.90 -12.00
C LEU A 12 -12.59 3.12 -12.05
N ILE A 13 -12.35 2.44 -13.18
CA ILE A 13 -11.09 1.75 -13.45
C ILE A 13 -10.13 2.74 -14.09
N LEU A 14 -9.00 3.00 -13.45
CA LEU A 14 -7.95 3.83 -14.02
C LEU A 14 -7.29 3.12 -15.21
N PRO A 15 -6.98 3.83 -16.31
CA PRO A 15 -6.17 3.27 -17.39
C PRO A 15 -4.77 2.96 -16.84
N TRP A 16 -4.35 1.70 -16.92
CA TRP A 16 -3.07 1.23 -16.39
C TRP A 16 -2.13 0.82 -17.53
N PRO A 17 -0.99 1.50 -17.72
CA PRO A 17 -0.01 1.10 -18.71
C PRO A 17 0.66 -0.23 -18.32
N ALA A 18 0.93 -1.06 -19.34
CA ALA A 18 1.62 -2.33 -19.12
C ALA A 18 3.03 -2.07 -18.58
N GLN A 19 3.49 -2.91 -17.64
CA GLN A 19 4.83 -2.85 -17.05
C GLN A 19 5.18 -1.52 -16.33
N SER A 20 4.19 -0.83 -15.75
CA SER A 20 4.42 0.39 -14.96
C SER A 20 4.23 0.17 -13.45
N PRO A 21 5.10 -0.62 -12.77
CA PRO A 21 5.03 -0.79 -11.32
C PRO A 21 5.43 0.50 -10.57
N ASP A 22 6.09 1.43 -11.24
CA ASP A 22 6.49 2.75 -10.74
C ASP A 22 5.30 3.67 -10.48
N LEU A 23 4.19 3.47 -11.20
CA LEU A 23 2.93 4.19 -10.98
C LEU A 23 2.09 3.59 -9.85
N ASN A 24 2.55 2.51 -9.20
CA ASN A 24 1.78 1.84 -8.15
C ASN A 24 2.11 2.37 -6.75
N PRO A 25 1.27 3.25 -6.17
CA PRO A 25 1.53 3.81 -4.85
C PRO A 25 1.58 2.72 -3.77
N ILE A 26 0.89 1.58 -3.93
CA ILE A 26 0.91 0.52 -2.93
C ILE A 26 2.32 -0.04 -2.70
N LYS A 27 3.21 0.02 -3.71
CA LYS A 27 4.59 -0.44 -3.57
C LYS A 27 5.35 0.41 -2.54
N ASN A 28 5.17 1.73 -2.59
CA ASN A 28 5.79 2.65 -1.64
C ASN A 28 5.17 2.50 -0.23
N MET A 29 3.87 2.20 -0.14
CA MET A 29 3.25 1.86 1.15
C MET A 29 3.87 0.61 1.78
N TRP A 30 4.07 -0.45 1.01
CA TRP A 30 4.71 -1.68 1.52
C TRP A 30 6.16 -1.45 1.95
N GLN A 31 6.91 -0.62 1.24
CA GLN A 31 8.26 -0.23 1.64
C GLN A 31 8.27 0.50 3.00
N GLU A 32 7.28 1.35 3.26
CA GLU A 32 7.18 2.05 4.54
C GLU A 32 6.82 1.10 5.69
N VAL A 33 5.90 0.15 5.45
CA VAL A 33 5.59 -0.92 6.43
C VAL A 33 6.84 -1.74 6.75
N GLU A 34 7.60 -2.13 5.73
CA GLU A 34 8.85 -2.86 5.90
C GLU A 34 9.87 -2.05 6.70
N ARG A 35 10.00 -0.75 6.42
CA ARG A 35 10.87 0.17 7.18
C ARG A 35 10.47 0.25 8.65
N CYS A 36 9.17 0.33 8.96
CA CYS A 36 8.67 0.28 10.34
C CYS A 36 9.06 -1.02 11.04
N LEU A 37 8.92 -2.17 10.38
CA LEU A 37 9.30 -3.48 10.93
C LEU A 37 10.82 -3.62 11.12
N GLN A 38 11.62 -3.09 10.19
CA GLN A 38 13.08 -3.09 10.28
C GLN A 38 13.58 -2.21 11.43
N ASN A 39 12.93 -1.07 11.68
CA ASN A 39 13.27 -0.17 12.78
C ASN A 39 12.69 -0.61 14.13
N SER A 40 11.72 -1.52 14.14
CA SER A 40 11.17 -2.09 15.38
C SER A 40 12.26 -2.88 16.13
N PRO A 41 12.47 -2.62 17.44
CA PRO A 41 13.40 -3.39 18.26
C PRO A 41 12.91 -4.83 18.45
N ASP A 42 11.60 -5.03 18.50
CA ASP A 42 10.98 -6.34 18.67
C ASP A 42 10.78 -6.99 17.30
N LYS A 43 11.64 -7.95 16.97
CA LYS A 43 11.53 -8.74 15.74
C LYS A 43 10.44 -9.81 15.83
N PRO A 44 9.75 -10.10 14.72
CA PRO A 44 8.75 -11.15 14.68
C PRO A 44 9.39 -12.52 14.95
N THR A 45 8.74 -13.33 15.78
CA THR A 45 9.22 -14.68 16.14
C THR A 45 8.38 -15.81 15.55
N SER A 46 7.19 -15.49 15.02
CA SER A 46 6.28 -16.41 14.35
C SER A 46 5.53 -15.69 13.23
N ILE A 47 4.82 -16.45 12.39
CA ILE A 47 3.95 -15.87 11.34
C ILE A 47 2.82 -15.04 11.97
N ASP A 48 2.19 -15.55 13.02
CA ASP A 48 1.10 -14.82 13.72
C ASP A 48 1.60 -13.51 14.33
N ASP A 49 2.82 -13.50 14.85
CA ASP A 49 3.46 -12.29 15.40
C ASP A 49 3.85 -11.31 14.28
N LEU A 50 4.35 -11.82 13.14
CA LEU A 50 4.61 -11.02 11.96
C LEU A 50 3.33 -10.35 11.44
N GLU A 51 2.22 -11.09 11.35
CA GLU A 51 0.94 -10.54 10.90
C GLU A 51 0.48 -9.40 11.80
N LYS A 52 0.50 -9.60 13.13
CA LYS A 52 0.17 -8.56 14.11
C LYS A 52 1.05 -7.33 13.97
N LYS A 53 2.36 -7.52 13.78
CA LYS A 53 3.32 -6.42 13.63
C LYS A 53 3.14 -5.69 12.31
N VAL A 54 2.83 -6.38 11.21
CA VAL A 54 2.49 -5.76 9.91
C VAL A 54 1.26 -4.88 10.04
N ILE A 55 0.20 -5.40 10.69
CA ILE A 55 -1.03 -4.64 10.94
C ILE A 55 -0.73 -3.42 11.80
N ALA A 56 0.03 -3.57 12.89
CA ALA A 56 0.42 -2.44 13.75
C ALA A 56 1.25 -1.40 12.99
N ALA A 57 2.23 -1.83 12.20
CA ALA A 57 3.04 -0.95 11.37
C ALA A 57 2.19 -0.19 10.35
N TRP A 58 1.21 -0.84 9.72
CA TRP A 58 0.27 -0.20 8.81
C TRP A 58 -0.47 0.97 9.47
N TYR A 59 -0.98 0.78 10.70
CA TYR A 59 -1.69 1.82 11.44
C TYR A 59 -0.80 2.95 11.98
N LEU A 60 0.52 2.72 12.07
CA LEU A 60 1.48 3.76 12.48
C LEU A 60 1.81 4.75 11.36
N ILE A 61 1.54 4.40 10.10
CA ILE A 61 1.83 5.26 8.96
C ILE A 61 0.84 6.46 8.99
N PRO A 62 1.34 7.71 9.06
CA PRO A 62 0.47 8.87 9.17
C PRO A 62 -0.41 9.10 7.94
N HIS A 63 -1.60 9.66 8.14
CA HIS A 63 -2.52 10.02 7.05
C HIS A 63 -1.86 10.84 5.94
N LYS A 64 -1.00 11.77 6.38
CA LYS A 64 -0.26 12.66 5.49
C LYS A 64 0.58 11.90 4.47
N PHE A 65 1.21 10.80 4.88
CA PHE A 65 2.13 10.02 4.03
C PHE A 65 1.43 9.47 2.78
N TYR A 66 0.28 8.81 2.95
CA TYR A 66 -0.42 8.25 1.78
C TYR A 66 -1.09 9.33 0.92
N CYS A 67 -1.51 10.47 1.49
CA CYS A 67 -2.00 11.59 0.69
C CYS A 67 -0.90 12.16 -0.22
N GLU A 68 0.28 12.41 0.34
CA GLU A 68 1.43 12.90 -0.42
C GLU A 68 1.85 11.88 -1.49
N LEU A 69 1.81 10.60 -1.16
CA LEU A 69 2.11 9.52 -2.07
C LEU A 69 1.14 9.46 -3.26
N VAL A 70 -0.17 9.51 -3.02
CA VAL A 70 -1.19 9.55 -4.09
C VAL A 70 -0.98 10.78 -4.97
N ASN A 71 -0.74 11.94 -4.37
CA ASN A 71 -0.46 13.16 -5.13
C ASN A 71 0.82 13.04 -5.97
N SER A 72 1.85 12.36 -5.49
CA SER A 72 3.11 12.20 -6.24
C SER A 72 2.96 11.38 -7.53
N VAL A 73 1.99 10.46 -7.59
CA VAL A 73 1.73 9.65 -8.79
C VAL A 73 1.00 10.45 -9.86
N VAL A 74 0.20 11.46 -9.47
CA VAL A 74 -0.48 12.37 -10.41
C VAL A 74 0.51 13.31 -11.11
N HIS A 75 1.67 13.58 -10.51
CA HIS A 75 2.69 14.50 -11.02
C HIS A 75 3.88 13.79 -11.70
N ARG A 76 3.82 12.47 -11.87
CA ARG A 76 4.78 11.69 -12.67
C ARG A 76 4.26 11.51 -14.09
#